data_AF-A0A955V664-F1
#
_entry.id   AF-A0A955V664-F1
#
_cell.length_a   1.000
_cell.length_b   1.000
_cell.length_c   1.000
_cell.angle_alpha   90.00
_cell.angle_beta   90.00
_cell.angle_gamma   90.00
#
_symmetry.space_group_name_H-M   'P 1'
#
loop_
_entity.id
_entity.type
_entity.pdbx_description
1 polymer ?
#
loop_
_entity_poly.entity_id
_entity_poly.type
_entity_poly.pdbx_seq_one_letter_code
_entity_poly.pdbx_strand_id
1 'polypeptide(L)'
;AAGCDQDASIAALGDASDAVSDALTDADASGDATSDAASDTASDAMACVYLDVPLIFSCGGAYDIVKYWVDADQRPECPSYYTLGGVRRDTLEALAIADDCDVTCRYQALESVSFVRCQGGRAGYDVYEASGVGCRNPLYATDDGILTDLCTWPDRACHCGE
;
A
#
# COMPACT_ATOMS: atom_id res chain seq x y z
N ALA A 1 -32.83 -16.66 -10.58
CA ALA A 1 -33.77 -15.51 -10.67
C ALA A 1 -34.52 -15.31 -9.36
N ALA A 2 -33.79 -14.88 -8.33
CA ALA A 2 -34.32 -14.27 -7.12
C ALA A 2 -33.41 -13.07 -6.82
N GLY A 3 -33.99 -11.90 -6.61
CA GLY A 3 -33.27 -10.63 -6.51
C GLY A 3 -32.52 -10.47 -5.18
N CYS A 4 -31.33 -9.88 -5.25
CA CYS A 4 -30.69 -9.25 -4.10
C CYS A 4 -31.10 -7.78 -4.08
N ASP A 5 -32.20 -7.52 -3.39
CA ASP A 5 -32.65 -6.20 -2.99
C ASP A 5 -32.14 -5.97 -1.56
N GLN A 6 -31.08 -5.18 -1.38
CA GLN A 6 -30.72 -4.59 -0.08
C GLN A 6 -30.13 -3.20 -0.30
N ASP A 7 -31.04 -2.23 -0.23
CA ASP A 7 -30.84 -0.86 0.21
C ASP A 7 -29.89 -0.81 1.43
N ALA A 8 -28.68 -0.30 1.24
CA ALA A 8 -27.80 0.05 2.35
C ALA A 8 -27.80 1.57 2.52
N SER A 9 -28.76 2.06 3.28
CA SER A 9 -28.83 3.44 3.73
C SER A 9 -27.63 3.73 4.64
N ILE A 10 -26.72 4.61 4.21
CA ILE A 10 -25.61 5.08 5.06
C ILE A 10 -26.20 6.07 6.07
N ALA A 11 -26.47 5.59 7.28
CA ALA A 11 -26.77 6.44 8.43
C ALA A 11 -25.46 6.99 9.02
N ALA A 12 -25.34 8.32 9.03
CA ALA A 12 -24.27 9.06 9.68
C ALA A 12 -24.29 8.88 11.20
N LEU A 13 -23.14 8.52 11.76
CA LEU A 13 -22.78 8.71 13.17
C LEU A 13 -21.35 9.27 13.11
N GLY A 14 -21.04 10.46 13.60
CA GLY A 14 -21.53 11.08 14.83
C GLY A 14 -20.36 11.11 15.81
N ASP A 15 -19.69 12.26 15.84
CA ASP A 15 -18.65 12.74 16.74
C ASP A 15 -18.73 12.21 18.20
N ALA A 16 -17.59 11.77 18.72
CA ALA A 16 -17.33 11.71 20.16
C ALA A 16 -15.81 11.70 20.41
N SER A 17 -15.27 12.91 20.55
CA SER A 17 -13.98 13.17 21.18
C SER A 17 -14.13 12.97 22.69
N ASP A 18 -13.28 12.17 23.34
CA ASP A 18 -13.12 12.27 24.80
C ASP A 18 -11.65 12.04 25.20
N ALA A 19 -11.09 13.11 25.75
CA ALA A 19 -9.77 13.17 26.35
C ALA A 19 -9.90 12.85 27.84
N VAL A 20 -9.04 11.98 28.35
CA VAL A 20 -8.75 11.92 29.79
C VAL A 20 -7.25 11.91 30.00
N SER A 21 -6.74 13.09 30.36
CA SER A 21 -5.47 13.26 31.04
C SER A 21 -5.66 12.88 32.50
N ASP A 22 -4.77 12.08 33.06
CA ASP A 22 -4.47 12.19 34.50
C ASP A 22 -2.99 11.95 34.74
N ALA A 23 -2.37 12.97 35.32
CA ALA A 23 -0.99 13.01 35.75
C ALA A 23 -0.96 12.76 37.26
N LEU A 24 -0.02 11.92 37.71
CA LEU A 24 0.51 12.02 39.07
C LEU A 24 2.03 11.90 39.04
N THR A 25 2.63 13.06 39.28
CA THR A 25 4.00 13.40 39.66
C THR A 25 4.29 12.97 41.11
N ASP A 26 5.50 12.44 41.36
CA ASP A 26 6.51 12.85 42.37
C ASP A 26 7.55 11.72 42.49
N ALA A 27 8.83 11.88 42.13
CA ALA A 27 9.91 12.74 42.66
C ALA A 27 10.75 12.04 43.76
N ASP A 28 12.02 11.79 43.41
CA ASP A 28 13.27 12.11 44.15
C ASP A 28 14.38 11.16 43.65
N ALA A 29 15.28 11.59 42.76
CA ALA A 29 16.45 12.44 42.97
C ALA A 29 17.65 11.72 43.63
N SER A 30 18.76 11.66 42.89
CA SER A 30 20.09 12.18 43.27
C SER A 30 21.24 11.42 42.60
N GLY A 31 22.15 12.16 41.96
CA GLY A 31 23.42 11.68 41.40
C GLY A 31 23.70 12.30 40.03
N ASP A 32 23.82 13.63 39.95
CA ASP A 32 25.07 14.40 40.04
C ASP A 32 25.78 14.55 38.68
N ALA A 33 26.10 15.80 38.39
CA ALA A 33 26.31 16.40 37.09
C ALA A 33 27.79 16.60 36.77
N THR A 34 28.16 16.56 35.49
CA THR A 34 29.03 17.53 34.81
C THR A 34 28.91 17.28 33.30
N SER A 35 28.18 18.14 32.55
CA SER A 35 28.72 19.32 31.84
C SER A 35 29.66 18.95 30.69
N ASP A 36 29.21 19.05 29.44
CA ASP A 36 29.51 20.25 28.66
C ASP A 36 28.95 20.22 27.23
N ALA A 37 28.54 21.43 26.84
CA ALA A 37 28.36 21.96 25.50
C ALA A 37 27.18 21.45 24.66
N ALA A 38 26.17 22.30 24.64
CA ALA A 38 25.25 22.50 23.52
C ALA A 38 25.92 22.28 22.16
N SER A 39 25.34 21.38 21.37
CA SER A 39 25.12 21.68 19.96
C SER A 39 23.63 21.92 19.80
N ASP A 40 23.27 23.20 19.78
CA ASP A 40 22.12 23.66 19.01
C ASP A 40 22.29 23.17 17.57
N THR A 41 21.73 21.99 17.32
CA THR A 41 21.07 21.70 16.07
C THR A 41 19.70 21.17 16.46
N ALA A 42 18.80 22.10 16.75
CA ALA A 42 17.51 22.05 16.09
C ALA A 42 17.79 22.08 14.58
N SER A 43 18.23 20.95 14.02
CA SER A 43 17.79 20.62 12.69
C SER A 43 16.39 20.12 12.94
N ASP A 44 15.40 20.89 12.54
CA ASP A 44 14.08 20.36 12.25
C ASP A 44 14.30 19.13 11.38
N ALA A 45 14.36 17.96 12.02
CA ALA A 45 14.51 16.69 11.35
C ALA A 45 13.16 16.45 10.69
N MET A 46 12.99 17.06 9.52
CA MET A 46 11.89 16.86 8.61
C MET A 46 11.94 15.39 8.22
N ALA A 47 11.31 14.53 9.00
CA ALA A 47 11.16 13.13 8.66
C ALA A 47 10.31 13.07 7.39
N CYS A 48 10.87 12.52 6.31
CA CYS A 48 10.11 12.27 5.09
C CYS A 48 8.91 11.38 5.40
N VAL A 49 7.73 11.72 4.87
CA VAL A 49 6.50 10.97 5.08
C VAL A 49 6.17 10.30 3.77
N TYR A 50 6.25 8.98 3.71
CA TYR A 50 6.08 8.26 2.45
C TYR A 50 4.70 7.59 2.35
N LEU A 51 4.12 7.67 1.16
CA LEU A 51 2.99 6.85 0.72
C LEU A 51 3.52 5.76 -0.20
N ASP A 52 3.08 4.52 -0.02
CA ASP A 52 3.31 3.47 -1.02
C ASP A 52 2.22 3.46 -2.08
N VAL A 53 2.66 3.47 -3.33
CA VAL A 53 1.84 3.25 -4.51
C VAL A 53 2.19 1.87 -5.03
N PRO A 54 1.29 0.87 -4.93
CA PRO A 54 1.56 -0.45 -5.47
C PRO A 54 1.61 -0.40 -6.99
N LEU A 55 2.66 -1.00 -7.54
CA LEU A 55 2.86 -1.20 -8.97
C LEU A 55 3.06 -2.69 -9.23
N ILE A 56 2.64 -3.17 -10.39
CA ILE A 56 3.01 -4.51 -10.83
C ILE A 56 4.04 -4.41 -11.95
N PHE A 57 5.06 -5.28 -11.90
CA PHE A 57 6.03 -5.50 -12.97
C PHE A 57 6.17 -7.00 -13.21
N SER A 58 6.68 -7.38 -14.39
CA SER A 58 7.08 -8.76 -14.66
C SER A 58 8.55 -8.93 -14.28
N CYS A 59 8.84 -9.55 -13.15
CA CYS A 59 10.20 -9.78 -12.64
C CYS A 59 10.54 -11.28 -12.67
N GLY A 60 11.67 -11.66 -13.26
CA GLY A 60 12.10 -13.06 -13.35
C GLY A 60 11.08 -14.01 -14.04
N GLY A 61 10.23 -13.46 -14.90
CA GLY A 61 9.17 -14.19 -15.62
C GLY A 61 7.84 -14.36 -14.87
N ALA A 62 7.70 -13.79 -13.67
CA ALA A 62 6.45 -13.74 -12.92
C ALA A 62 6.01 -12.29 -12.69
N TYR A 63 4.73 -12.06 -12.37
CA TYR A 63 4.28 -10.73 -11.96
C TYR A 63 4.46 -10.55 -10.46
N ASP A 64 5.05 -9.43 -10.06
CA ASP A 64 5.31 -9.07 -8.67
C ASP A 64 4.82 -7.66 -8.35
N ILE A 65 4.39 -7.46 -7.09
CA ILE A 65 4.06 -6.14 -6.57
C ILE A 65 5.33 -5.46 -6.09
N VAL A 66 5.67 -4.35 -6.75
CA VAL A 66 6.69 -3.41 -6.35
C VAL A 66 6.02 -2.23 -5.68
N LYS A 67 6.44 -1.88 -4.47
CA LYS A 67 5.97 -0.65 -3.81
C LYS A 67 6.80 0.53 -4.31
N TYR A 68 6.13 1.53 -4.86
CA TYR A 68 6.73 2.82 -5.18
C TYR A 68 6.44 3.81 -4.06
N TRP A 69 7.46 4.16 -3.29
CA TRP A 69 7.36 5.06 -2.17
C TRP A 69 7.57 6.49 -2.65
N VAL A 70 6.57 7.34 -2.46
CA VAL A 70 6.62 8.77 -2.80
C VAL A 70 6.41 9.60 -1.55
N ASP A 71 7.16 10.69 -1.41
CA ASP A 71 6.90 11.63 -0.31
C ASP A 71 5.48 12.21 -0.48
N ALA A 72 4.69 12.13 0.59
CA ALA A 72 3.32 12.61 0.63
C ALA A 72 3.22 14.09 0.29
N ASP A 73 4.25 14.86 0.70
CA ASP A 73 4.35 16.30 0.49
C ASP A 73 5.15 16.65 -0.79
N GLN A 74 5.59 15.66 -1.56
CA GLN A 74 6.37 15.80 -2.80
C GLN A 74 7.62 16.68 -2.65
N ARG A 75 8.26 16.61 -1.49
CA ARG A 75 9.46 17.39 -1.19
C ARG A 75 10.68 16.85 -1.95
N PRO A 76 11.49 17.72 -2.59
CA PRO A 76 12.65 17.27 -3.37
C PRO A 76 13.76 16.62 -2.52
N GLU A 77 13.86 16.95 -1.24
CA GLU A 77 14.78 16.33 -0.28
C GLU A 77 14.37 14.90 0.13
N CYS A 78 13.14 14.51 -0.19
CA CYS A 78 12.57 13.19 0.09
C CYS A 78 12.37 12.43 -1.22
N PRO A 79 13.45 11.97 -1.89
CA PRO A 79 13.34 11.32 -3.18
C PRO A 79 12.50 10.05 -3.06
N SER A 80 11.75 9.77 -4.11
CA SER A 80 11.00 8.53 -4.23
C SER A 80 11.96 7.35 -4.42
N TYR A 81 11.48 6.17 -4.06
CA TYR A 81 12.23 4.93 -4.21
C TYR A 81 11.28 3.76 -4.38
N TYR A 82 11.82 2.61 -4.74
CA TYR A 82 11.07 1.38 -4.94
C TYR A 82 11.50 0.33 -3.93
N THR A 83 10.58 -0.58 -3.59
CA THR A 83 10.93 -1.79 -2.86
C THR A 83 10.28 -3.01 -3.48
N LEU A 84 11.08 -4.07 -3.67
CA LEU A 84 10.63 -5.41 -4.03
C LEU A 84 11.20 -6.38 -3.00
N GLY A 85 10.36 -7.25 -2.41
CA GLY A 85 10.80 -8.16 -1.35
C GLY A 85 11.42 -7.48 -0.13
N GLY A 86 11.09 -6.20 0.12
CA GLY A 86 11.68 -5.39 1.20
C GLY A 86 13.05 -4.78 0.88
N VAL A 87 13.61 -5.02 -0.31
CA VAL A 87 14.89 -4.43 -0.74
C VAL A 87 14.65 -3.12 -1.46
N ARG A 88 15.33 -2.04 -1.02
CA ARG A 88 15.23 -0.71 -1.63
C ARG A 88 16.03 -0.59 -2.92
N ARG A 89 15.45 0.09 -3.92
CA ARG A 89 16.05 0.52 -5.18
C ARG A 89 15.69 1.98 -5.43
N ASP A 90 16.66 2.82 -5.75
CA ASP A 90 16.38 4.25 -5.94
C ASP A 90 15.86 4.57 -7.35
N THR A 91 15.99 3.65 -8.32
CA THR A 91 15.51 3.86 -9.70
C THR A 91 14.85 2.61 -10.29
N LEU A 92 14.08 2.79 -11.37
CA LEU A 92 13.49 1.68 -12.13
C LEU A 92 14.57 0.84 -12.83
N GLU A 93 15.64 1.46 -13.32
CA GLU A 93 16.75 0.73 -13.95
C GLU A 93 17.44 -0.20 -12.94
N ALA A 94 17.53 0.20 -11.67
CA ALA A 94 18.08 -0.64 -10.62
C ALA A 94 17.19 -1.87 -10.34
N LEU A 95 15.86 -1.71 -10.39
CA LEU A 95 14.90 -2.83 -10.36
C LEU A 95 15.10 -3.75 -11.56
N ALA A 96 15.17 -3.19 -12.78
CA ALA A 96 15.30 -3.96 -14.01
C ALA A 96 16.57 -4.83 -14.02
N ILE A 97 17.69 -4.30 -13.53
CA ILE A 97 18.97 -5.00 -13.54
C ILE A 97 19.07 -6.00 -12.39
N ALA A 98 18.71 -5.59 -11.16
CA ALA A 98 18.96 -6.41 -9.98
C ALA A 98 17.94 -7.53 -9.82
N ASP A 99 16.70 -7.28 -10.22
CA ASP A 99 15.55 -8.14 -9.95
C ASP A 99 14.90 -8.65 -11.26
N ASP A 100 15.57 -8.43 -12.42
CA ASP A 100 15.14 -8.87 -13.76
C ASP A 100 13.70 -8.44 -14.10
N CYS A 101 13.35 -7.21 -13.72
CA CYS A 101 12.03 -6.64 -13.95
C CYS A 101 11.92 -6.00 -15.34
N ASP A 102 10.90 -6.37 -16.11
CA ASP A 102 10.47 -5.63 -17.29
C ASP A 102 9.76 -4.34 -16.86
N VAL A 103 10.49 -3.24 -16.89
CA VAL A 103 9.99 -1.90 -16.54
C VAL A 103 9.24 -1.21 -17.69
N THR A 104 9.12 -1.85 -18.85
CA THR A 104 8.36 -1.34 -20.00
C THR A 104 6.86 -1.28 -19.68
N CYS A 105 6.36 -2.34 -19.04
CA CYS A 105 4.97 -2.44 -18.62
C CYS A 105 4.84 -2.14 -17.13
N ARG A 106 4.63 -0.85 -16.81
CA ARG A 106 4.34 -0.40 -15.46
C ARG A 106 2.83 -0.42 -15.22
N TYR A 107 2.37 -1.45 -14.51
CA TYR A 107 0.97 -1.62 -14.18
C TYR A 107 0.61 -0.84 -12.92
N GLN A 108 -0.42 0.00 -13.00
CA GLN A 108 -0.91 0.85 -11.90
C GLN A 108 -2.32 0.41 -11.50
N ALA A 109 -2.62 0.46 -10.21
CA ALA A 109 -3.94 0.17 -9.69
C ALA A 109 -4.97 1.16 -10.27
N LEU A 110 -6.07 0.64 -10.81
CA LEU A 110 -7.16 1.40 -11.41
C LEU A 110 -8.44 1.32 -10.56
N GLU A 111 -8.80 0.10 -10.16
CA GLU A 111 -10.04 -0.20 -9.45
C GLU A 111 -9.76 -1.23 -8.36
N SER A 112 -10.48 -1.14 -7.24
CA SER A 112 -10.46 -2.13 -6.17
C SER A 112 -11.87 -2.65 -5.96
N VAL A 113 -12.02 -3.97 -6.05
CA VAL A 113 -13.30 -4.67 -5.87
C VAL A 113 -13.22 -5.49 -4.60
N SER A 114 -14.18 -5.31 -3.69
CA SER A 114 -14.30 -6.10 -2.48
C SER A 114 -15.71 -6.64 -2.30
N PHE A 115 -15.82 -7.83 -1.73
CA PHE A 115 -17.09 -8.53 -1.52
C PHE A 115 -17.02 -9.43 -0.29
N VAL A 116 -18.21 -9.87 0.15
CA VAL A 116 -18.38 -10.82 1.26
C VAL A 116 -18.82 -12.16 0.70
N ARG A 117 -18.11 -13.24 1.05
CA ARG A 117 -18.46 -14.60 0.63
C ARG A 117 -19.71 -15.07 1.38
N CYS A 118 -20.53 -15.92 0.75
CA CYS A 118 -21.76 -16.44 1.34
C CYS A 118 -21.54 -17.21 2.66
N GLN A 119 -20.38 -17.88 2.82
CA GLN A 119 -20.03 -18.61 4.05
C GLN A 119 -19.46 -17.69 5.16
N GLY A 120 -19.50 -16.37 4.95
CA GLY A 120 -18.72 -15.42 5.73
C GLY A 120 -17.29 -15.31 5.20
N GLY A 121 -16.63 -14.20 5.51
CA GLY A 121 -15.30 -13.86 4.99
C GLY A 121 -15.36 -12.77 3.92
N ARG A 122 -14.28 -12.01 3.83
CA ARG A 122 -14.10 -10.95 2.83
C ARG A 122 -13.06 -11.40 1.82
N ALA A 123 -13.31 -11.08 0.58
CA ALA A 123 -12.36 -11.26 -0.49
C ALA A 123 -12.47 -10.09 -1.47
N GLY A 124 -11.50 -9.97 -2.35
CA GLY A 124 -11.43 -8.88 -3.28
C GLY A 124 -10.25 -9.01 -4.21
N TYR A 125 -10.24 -8.16 -5.21
CA TYR A 125 -9.15 -8.04 -6.15
C TYR A 125 -8.99 -6.60 -6.59
N ASP A 126 -7.77 -6.25 -6.94
CA ASP A 126 -7.43 -4.97 -7.53
C ASP A 126 -7.15 -5.16 -9.02
N VAL A 127 -7.68 -4.26 -9.84
CA VAL A 127 -7.44 -4.21 -11.28
C VAL A 127 -6.26 -3.29 -11.54
N TYR A 128 -5.27 -3.79 -12.27
CA TYR A 128 -4.10 -3.02 -12.68
C TYR A 128 -4.01 -2.93 -14.20
N GLU A 129 -3.62 -1.75 -14.69
CA GLU A 129 -3.40 -1.49 -16.11
C GLU A 129 -2.05 -0.81 -16.35
N ALA A 130 -1.39 -1.17 -17.44
CA ALA A 130 -0.19 -0.51 -17.93
C ALA A 130 -0.49 0.24 -19.24
N SER A 131 0.06 1.45 -19.36
CA SER A 131 0.14 2.14 -20.63
C SER A 131 1.43 1.70 -21.35
N GLY A 132 1.28 1.14 -22.55
CA GLY A 132 2.43 0.66 -23.32
C GLY A 132 2.03 -0.36 -24.39
N VAL A 133 2.78 -0.40 -25.49
CA VAL A 133 2.55 -1.39 -26.55
C VAL A 133 3.05 -2.75 -26.08
N GLY A 134 2.22 -3.79 -26.23
CA GLY A 134 2.59 -5.16 -25.85
C GLY A 134 2.34 -5.51 -24.39
N CYS A 135 1.86 -4.57 -23.57
CA CYS A 135 1.44 -4.86 -22.21
C CYS A 135 0.13 -5.66 -22.18
N ARG A 136 0.06 -6.63 -21.29
CA ARG A 136 -1.10 -7.49 -21.11
C ARG A 136 -2.04 -6.83 -20.10
N ASN A 137 -3.14 -6.28 -20.58
CA ASN A 137 -4.13 -5.62 -19.74
C ASN A 137 -5.48 -6.37 -19.76
N PRO A 138 -6.25 -6.30 -18.66
CA PRO A 138 -5.79 -5.92 -17.31
C PRO A 138 -5.03 -7.06 -16.61
N LEU A 139 -4.37 -6.74 -15.51
CA LEU A 139 -3.94 -7.71 -14.51
C LEU A 139 -4.84 -7.59 -13.26
N TYR A 140 -4.96 -8.69 -12.53
CA TYR A 140 -5.79 -8.76 -11.32
C TYR A 140 -4.93 -9.23 -10.15
N ALA A 141 -4.75 -8.39 -9.12
CA ALA A 141 -4.12 -8.83 -7.88
C ALA A 141 -5.18 -9.34 -6.92
N THR A 142 -5.05 -10.60 -6.50
CA THR A 142 -5.93 -11.25 -5.52
C THR A 142 -5.13 -11.68 -4.30
N ASP A 143 -5.80 -12.25 -3.30
CA ASP A 143 -5.17 -12.90 -2.16
C ASP A 143 -4.30 -14.12 -2.54
N ASP A 144 -4.63 -14.77 -3.66
CA ASP A 144 -3.90 -15.93 -4.20
C ASP A 144 -2.73 -15.55 -5.14
N GLY A 145 -2.62 -14.28 -5.51
CA GLY A 145 -1.55 -13.76 -6.37
C GLY A 145 -2.04 -12.91 -7.53
N ILE A 146 -1.16 -12.69 -8.51
CA ILE A 146 -1.46 -11.86 -9.68
C ILE A 146 -1.90 -12.74 -10.84
N LEU A 147 -3.07 -12.46 -11.39
CA LEU A 147 -3.72 -13.20 -12.45
C LEU A 147 -3.85 -12.34 -13.70
N THR A 148 -3.70 -12.99 -14.86
CA THR A 148 -3.97 -12.36 -16.16
C THR A 148 -5.41 -12.55 -16.65
N ASP A 149 -6.15 -13.42 -15.97
CA ASP A 149 -7.55 -13.73 -16.25
C ASP A 149 -8.26 -14.09 -14.94
N LEU A 150 -9.19 -13.24 -14.53
CA LEU A 150 -9.96 -13.41 -13.30
C LEU A 150 -10.85 -14.68 -13.34
N CYS A 151 -11.13 -15.28 -14.51
CA CYS A 151 -11.84 -16.57 -14.61
C CYS A 151 -11.09 -17.71 -13.90
N THR A 152 -9.78 -17.57 -13.72
CA THR A 152 -8.95 -18.58 -13.05
C THR A 152 -9.00 -18.48 -11.54
N TRP A 153 -9.57 -17.39 -10.99
CA TRP A 153 -9.65 -17.19 -9.55
C TRP A 153 -10.82 -17.98 -8.95
N PRO A 154 -10.59 -18.87 -7.97
CA PRO A 154 -11.64 -19.73 -7.39
C PRO A 154 -12.83 -18.95 -6.82
N ASP A 155 -12.57 -17.78 -6.23
CA ASP A 155 -13.58 -16.94 -5.61
C ASP A 155 -14.53 -16.26 -6.59
N ARG A 156 -14.12 -16.07 -7.84
CA ARG A 156 -15.02 -15.53 -8.87
C ARG A 156 -16.21 -16.46 -9.10
N ALA A 157 -16.03 -17.76 -8.91
CA ALA A 157 -17.13 -18.73 -9.04
C ALA A 157 -18.25 -18.50 -8.02
N CYS A 158 -17.96 -17.89 -6.86
CA CYS A 158 -18.98 -17.47 -5.90
C CYS A 158 -19.84 -16.29 -6.38
N HIS A 159 -19.49 -15.65 -7.50
CA HIS A 159 -20.20 -14.50 -8.09
C HIS A 159 -20.88 -14.79 -9.44
N CYS A 160 -20.91 -16.06 -9.88
CA CYS A 160 -21.49 -16.44 -11.16
C CYS A 160 -22.58 -17.51 -10.98
N GLY A 161 -23.81 -17.06 -10.66
CA GLY A 161 -25.06 -17.85 -10.64
C GLY A 161 -25.55 -18.16 -9.23
N GLU A 162 -26.74 -17.73 -8.79
CA GLU A 162 -28.09 -17.89 -9.43
C GLU A 162 -29.00 -16.65 -9.46
#